data_AF-A0A2S7JTF8-F1
#
_entry.id   AF-A0A2S7JTF8-F1
#
_cell.length_a   1.000
_cell.length_b   1.000
_cell.length_c   1.000
_cell.angle_alpha   90.00
_cell.angle_beta   90.00
_cell.angle_gamma   90.00
#
_symmetry.space_group_name_H-M   'P 1'
#
loop_
_entity.id
_entity.type
_entity.pdbx_description
1 polymer ?
#
loop_
_entity_poly.entity_id
_entity_poly.type
_entity_poly.pdbx_seq_one_letter_code
_entity_poly.pdbx_strand_id
1 'polypeptide(L)'
;MSSGHSVHFANFICHVGDAELADALSEIVIPAFDTNKVRAFRDIRYLLHEVVVTNLTISKGNEVPAIIGRLVKDMVVRSEQQLDAKTGQLLKANQQMHTSPSSLFVLLLDSHKLIYCNETANAPGLTLLFLVFPT
;
A
#
# COMPACT_ATOMS: atom_id res chain seq x y z
N MET A 1 -7.91 -18.15 17.71
CA MET A 1 -7.65 -16.73 18.03
C MET A 1 -7.97 -15.94 16.77
N SER A 2 -8.85 -14.94 16.85
CA SER A 2 -9.15 -14.08 15.69
C SER A 2 -7.86 -13.36 15.30
N SER A 3 -7.25 -13.74 14.18
CA SER A 3 -6.11 -13.06 13.57
C SER A 3 -6.59 -11.75 12.97
N GLY A 4 -6.86 -10.75 13.82
CA GLY A 4 -7.25 -9.42 13.38
C GLY A 4 -6.05 -8.70 12.78
N HIS A 5 -6.20 -8.17 11.57
CA HIS A 5 -5.23 -7.24 10.99
C HIS A 5 -5.36 -5.88 11.68
N SER A 6 -4.25 -5.25 12.04
CA SER A 6 -4.26 -3.89 12.60
C SER A 6 -4.66 -2.89 11.52
N VAL A 7 -5.67 -2.06 11.84
CA VAL A 7 -6.13 -0.97 10.98
C VAL A 7 -5.52 0.34 11.48
N HIS A 8 -4.89 1.08 10.58
CA HIS A 8 -4.30 2.38 10.82
C HIS A 8 -5.20 3.48 10.25
N PHE A 9 -5.34 4.56 11.01
CA PHE A 9 -6.04 5.77 10.60
C PHE A 9 -5.04 6.92 10.58
N ALA A 10 -4.95 7.62 9.46
CA ALA A 10 -4.07 8.77 9.29
C ALA A 10 -4.79 9.89 8.54
N ASN A 11 -4.26 11.10 8.67
CA ASN A 11 -4.63 12.18 7.75
C ASN A 11 -3.72 12.11 6.53
N PHE A 12 -4.31 12.23 5.35
CA PHE A 12 -3.60 12.25 4.10
C PHE A 12 -3.48 13.70 3.63
N ILE A 13 -2.38 14.32 4.02
CA ILE A 13 -2.08 15.70 3.71
C ILE A 13 -1.33 15.72 2.38
N CYS A 14 -1.92 16.31 1.35
CA CYS A 14 -1.33 16.43 0.02
C CYS A 14 -1.35 17.90 -0.39
N HIS A 15 -0.15 18.48 -0.54
CA HIS A 15 0.04 19.81 -1.10
C HIS A 15 0.75 19.69 -2.43
N VAL A 16 0.28 20.41 -3.44
CA VAL A 16 0.92 20.50 -4.75
C VAL A 16 1.21 21.98 -5.04
N GLY A 17 2.43 22.42 -4.73
CA GLY A 17 2.75 23.84 -4.73
C GLY A 17 1.88 24.55 -3.68
N ASP A 18 1.09 25.53 -4.12
CA ASP A 18 0.16 26.29 -3.27
C ASP A 18 -1.25 25.67 -3.21
N ALA A 19 -1.49 24.57 -3.95
CA ALA A 19 -2.79 23.90 -4.00
C ALA A 19 -2.91 22.78 -2.95
N GLU A 20 -4.10 22.63 -2.37
CA GLU A 20 -4.43 21.53 -1.46
C GLU A 20 -4.94 20.31 -2.25
N LEU A 21 -5.14 19.18 -1.55
CA LEU A 21 -5.66 17.94 -2.13
C LEU A 21 -6.92 18.15 -2.97
N ALA A 22 -7.88 18.93 -2.45
CA ALA A 22 -9.16 19.17 -3.09
C ALA A 22 -9.01 19.96 -4.40
N ASP A 23 -8.10 20.94 -4.42
CA ASP A 23 -7.81 21.77 -5.59
C ASP A 23 -7.12 20.95 -6.69
N ALA A 24 -6.27 20.00 -6.29
CA ALA A 24 -5.49 19.16 -7.20
C ALA A 24 -6.15 17.78 -7.49
N LEU A 25 -7.40 17.57 -7.07
CA LEU A 25 -8.02 16.26 -7.01
C LEU A 25 -8.11 15.58 -8.39
N SER A 26 -8.71 16.26 -9.36
CA SER A 26 -8.92 15.74 -10.72
C SER A 26 -7.66 15.75 -11.57
N GLU A 27 -6.80 16.75 -11.37
CA GLU A 27 -5.63 16.99 -12.21
C GLU A 27 -4.40 16.17 -11.79
N ILE A 28 -4.27 15.85 -10.50
CA ILE A 28 -3.05 15.26 -9.94
C ILE A 28 -3.36 14.04 -9.08
N VAL A 29 -4.27 14.14 -8.12
CA VAL A 29 -4.50 13.09 -7.12
C VAL A 29 -5.09 11.84 -7.78
N ILE A 30 -6.24 11.94 -8.43
CA ILE A 30 -6.87 10.79 -9.12
C ILE A 30 -5.91 10.19 -10.15
N PRO A 31 -5.28 10.99 -11.05
CA PRO A 31 -4.30 10.46 -12.00
C PRO A 31 -3.12 9.72 -11.33
N ALA A 32 -2.62 10.17 -10.17
CA ALA A 32 -1.54 9.50 -9.47
C ALA A 32 -1.92 8.08 -9.02
N PHE A 33 -3.18 7.88 -8.65
CA PHE A 33 -3.74 6.59 -8.23
C PHE A 33 -4.19 5.69 -9.39
N ASP A 34 -4.45 6.26 -10.56
CA ASP A 34 -4.80 5.54 -11.80
C ASP A 34 -3.57 5.18 -12.65
N THR A 35 -2.35 5.45 -12.17
CA THR A 35 -1.16 5.10 -12.94
C THR A 35 -0.80 3.62 -12.82
N ASN A 36 -0.48 2.99 -13.95
CA ASN A 36 0.28 1.71 -13.98
C ASN A 36 1.78 1.91 -13.65
N LYS A 37 2.16 3.01 -12.97
CA LYS A 37 3.56 3.29 -12.68
C LYS A 37 4.05 2.36 -11.58
N VAL A 38 5.01 1.52 -11.92
CA VAL A 38 5.74 0.69 -10.96
C VAL A 38 6.90 1.51 -10.40
N ARG A 39 7.01 1.60 -9.07
CA ARG A 39 8.17 2.17 -8.39
C ARG A 39 9.13 1.06 -8.02
N ALA A 40 10.30 1.03 -8.64
CA ALA A 40 11.34 0.05 -8.34
C ALA A 40 12.39 0.64 -7.40
N PHE A 41 12.73 -0.10 -6.34
CA PHE A 41 13.89 0.18 -5.48
C PHE A 41 14.65 -1.13 -5.26
N ARG A 42 15.85 -1.22 -5.86
CA ARG A 42 16.63 -2.47 -5.91
C ARG A 42 15.77 -3.60 -6.48
N ASP A 43 15.66 -4.74 -5.79
CA ASP A 43 14.88 -5.91 -6.19
C ASP A 43 13.40 -5.87 -5.74
N ILE A 44 12.93 -4.70 -5.27
CA ILE A 44 11.56 -4.52 -4.77
C ILE A 44 10.81 -3.59 -5.72
N ARG A 45 9.60 -3.99 -6.08
CA ARG A 45 8.65 -3.23 -6.89
C ARG A 45 7.44 -2.88 -6.04
N TYR A 46 7.05 -1.62 -6.02
CA TYR A 46 5.80 -1.16 -5.45
C TYR A 46 4.84 -0.80 -6.57
N LEU A 47 3.63 -1.32 -6.49
CA LEU A 47 2.58 -1.02 -7.45
C LEU A 47 1.24 -0.85 -6.75
N LEU A 48 0.40 -0.02 -7.35
CA LEU A 48 -1.01 0.06 -7.05
C LEU A 48 -1.75 -1.06 -7.78
N HIS A 49 -2.72 -1.67 -7.10
CA HIS A 49 -3.49 -2.78 -7.64
C HIS A 49 -4.97 -2.64 -7.29
N GLU A 50 -5.85 -2.92 -8.26
CA GLU A 50 -7.32 -2.84 -8.12
C GLU A 50 -7.79 -1.50 -7.54
N VAL A 51 -7.21 -0.40 -8.02
CA VAL A 51 -7.61 0.94 -7.59
C VAL A 51 -8.93 1.33 -8.24
N VAL A 52 -9.87 1.78 -7.41
CA VAL A 52 -11.18 2.28 -7.85
C VAL A 52 -11.47 3.61 -7.18
N VAL A 53 -12.04 4.54 -7.94
CA VAL A 53 -12.65 5.76 -7.43
C VAL A 53 -14.15 5.54 -7.37
N THR A 54 -14.73 5.62 -6.18
CA THR A 54 -16.14 5.28 -5.95
C THR A 54 -16.73 6.05 -4.78
N ASN A 55 -18.04 6.01 -4.62
CA ASN A 55 -18.75 6.54 -3.46
C ASN A 55 -19.01 5.42 -2.45
N LEU A 56 -18.48 5.54 -1.24
CA LEU A 56 -18.74 4.63 -0.13
C LEU A 56 -20.00 5.04 0.63
N THR A 57 -20.95 4.13 0.76
CA THR A 57 -22.11 4.33 1.64
C THR A 57 -21.72 4.03 3.09
N ILE A 58 -21.55 5.06 3.91
CA ILE A 58 -21.13 4.91 5.32
C ILE A 58 -22.36 4.79 6.24
N SER A 59 -23.46 5.45 5.90
CA SER A 59 -24.73 5.38 6.62
C SER A 59 -25.90 5.62 5.65
N LYS A 60 -27.15 5.35 6.09
CA LYS A 60 -28.34 5.51 5.24
C LYS A 60 -28.40 6.94 4.67
N GLY A 61 -28.10 7.07 3.38
CA GLY A 61 -28.16 8.33 2.63
C GLY A 61 -26.86 9.13 2.53
N ASN A 62 -25.78 8.71 3.22
CA ASN A 62 -24.50 9.42 3.16
C ASN A 62 -23.49 8.63 2.31
N GLU A 63 -23.24 9.18 1.12
CA GLU A 63 -22.17 8.74 0.22
C GLU A 63 -20.93 9.59 0.43
N VAL A 64 -19.78 8.95 0.59
CA VAL A 64 -18.49 9.61 0.72
C VAL A 64 -17.60 9.22 -0.46
N PRO A 65 -17.11 10.19 -1.26
CA PRO A 65 -16.19 9.89 -2.35
C PRO A 65 -14.88 9.34 -1.79
N ALA A 66 -14.40 8.24 -2.37
CA ALA A 66 -13.23 7.52 -1.88
C ALA A 66 -12.40 6.92 -3.01
N ILE A 67 -11.08 6.83 -2.76
CA ILE A 67 -10.16 6.01 -3.56
C ILE A 67 -9.81 4.78 -2.75
N ILE A 68 -10.07 3.60 -3.31
CA ILE A 68 -9.85 2.32 -2.66
C ILE A 68 -8.91 1.51 -3.52
N GLY A 69 -7.96 0.81 -2.90
CA GLY A 69 -7.09 -0.08 -3.64
C GLY A 69 -6.06 -0.76 -2.77
N ARG A 70 -5.09 -1.39 -3.41
CA ARG A 70 -4.01 -2.11 -2.74
C ARG A 70 -2.66 -1.52 -3.10
N LEU A 71 -1.79 -1.41 -2.11
CA LEU A 71 -0.36 -1.23 -2.32
C LEU A 71 0.30 -2.60 -2.21
N VAL A 72 0.91 -3.06 -3.30
CA VAL A 72 1.61 -4.35 -3.36
C VAL A 72 3.11 -4.10 -3.32
N LYS A 73 3.79 -4.81 -2.42
CA LYS A 73 5.25 -4.88 -2.36
C LYS A 73 5.69 -6.21 -2.99
N ASP A 74 6.13 -6.15 -4.22
CA ASP A 74 6.55 -7.31 -4.99
C ASP A 74 8.06 -7.48 -4.98
N MET A 75 8.55 -8.65 -4.58
CA MET A 75 9.99 -8.91 -4.40
C MET A 75 10.36 -10.40 -4.52
N VAL A 76 11.67 -10.66 -4.61
CA VAL A 76 12.25 -12.01 -4.48
C VAL A 76 13.02 -12.09 -3.17
N VAL A 77 12.57 -12.93 -2.24
CA VAL A 77 13.28 -13.22 -0.99
C VAL A 77 14.32 -14.30 -1.26
N ARG A 78 15.57 -14.05 -0.86
CA ARG A 78 16.70 -14.98 -1.04
C ARG A 78 17.21 -15.46 0.31
N SER A 79 17.47 -16.77 0.42
CA SER A 79 18.06 -17.40 1.61
C SER A 79 19.39 -18.04 1.23
N GLU A 80 20.47 -17.46 1.75
CA GLU A 80 21.86 -17.93 1.54
C GLU A 80 22.29 -18.97 2.58
N GLN A 81 21.54 -19.09 3.67
CA GLN A 81 21.77 -20.05 4.74
C GLN A 81 20.47 -20.46 5.44
N GLN A 82 20.45 -21.67 5.96
CA GLN A 82 19.35 -22.22 6.77
C GLN A 82 19.90 -22.89 8.02
N LEU A 83 19.20 -22.73 9.14
CA LEU A 83 19.50 -23.43 10.37
C LEU A 83 18.91 -24.84 10.30
N ASP A 84 19.75 -25.86 10.38
CA ASP A 84 19.29 -27.24 10.56
C ASP A 84 18.69 -27.39 11.97
N ALA A 85 17.39 -27.64 12.04
CA ALA A 85 16.66 -27.75 13.30
C ALA A 85 17.09 -28.95 14.16
N LYS A 86 17.74 -29.97 13.58
CA LYS A 86 18.20 -31.16 14.31
C LYS A 86 19.62 -30.99 14.83
N THR A 87 20.50 -30.40 14.02
CA THR A 87 21.94 -30.29 14.34
C THR A 87 22.33 -28.93 14.91
N GLY A 88 21.48 -27.91 14.74
CA GLY A 88 21.76 -26.52 15.13
C GLY A 88 22.81 -25.84 14.25
N GLN A 89 23.24 -26.48 13.15
CA GLN A 89 24.26 -25.93 12.27
C GLN A 89 23.65 -25.01 11.21
N LEU A 90 24.36 -23.93 10.88
CA LEU A 90 24.05 -23.10 9.72
C LEU A 90 24.60 -23.77 8.46
N LEU A 91 23.69 -24.21 7.60
CA LEU A 91 24.00 -24.81 6.33
C LEU A 91 23.82 -23.78 5.22
N LYS A 92 24.72 -23.79 4.23
CA LYS A 92 24.57 -22.95 3.04
C LYS A 92 23.32 -23.35 2.28
N ALA A 93 22.47 -22.38 1.95
CA ALA A 93 21.28 -22.53 1.15
C ALA A 93 21.35 -21.58 -0.06
N ASN A 94 20.56 -21.83 -1.09
CA ASN A 94 20.41 -20.92 -2.23
C ASN A 94 18.94 -20.92 -2.67
N GLN A 95 18.03 -20.73 -1.71
CA GLN A 95 16.60 -20.73 -1.99
C GLN A 95 16.13 -19.34 -2.39
N GLN A 96 15.18 -19.27 -3.31
CA GLN A 96 14.54 -18.04 -3.73
C GLN A 96 13.04 -18.25 -3.74
N MET A 97 12.30 -17.24 -3.29
CA MET A 97 10.84 -17.26 -3.28
C MET A 97 10.32 -15.91 -3.76
N HIS A 98 9.43 -15.95 -4.74
CA HIS A 98 8.69 -14.77 -5.17
C HIS A 98 7.57 -14.49 -4.17
N THR A 99 7.45 -13.24 -3.72
CA THR A 99 6.47 -12.84 -2.72
C THR A 99 5.91 -11.46 -3.06
N SER A 100 4.60 -11.30 -2.90
CA SER A 100 3.91 -10.05 -3.20
C SER A 100 2.96 -9.63 -2.06
N PRO A 101 3.47 -9.42 -0.83
CA PRO A 101 2.63 -8.97 0.28
C PRO A 101 1.94 -7.61 -0.01
N SER A 102 0.73 -7.44 0.50
CA SER A 102 -0.15 -6.31 0.17
C SER A 102 -0.76 -5.62 1.38
N SER A 103 -1.11 -4.35 1.19
CA SER A 103 -1.92 -3.57 2.12
C SER A 103 -3.11 -2.95 1.41
N LEU A 104 -4.28 -3.00 2.05
CA LEU A 104 -5.48 -2.30 1.62
C LEU A 104 -5.40 -0.83 2.08
N PHE A 105 -5.83 0.09 1.22
CA PHE A 105 -6.04 1.48 1.59
C PHE A 105 -7.42 1.98 1.15
N VAL A 106 -7.97 2.91 1.94
CA VAL A 106 -9.16 3.71 1.61
C VAL A 106 -8.84 5.16 1.93
N LEU A 107 -8.80 6.01 0.91
CA LEU A 107 -8.67 7.44 1.05
C LEU A 107 -10.06 8.08 0.90
N LEU A 108 -10.60 8.61 2.00
CA LEU A 108 -11.82 9.41 1.98
C LEU A 108 -11.48 10.82 1.51
N LEU A 109 -12.08 11.24 0.40
CA LEU A 109 -11.74 12.49 -0.27
C LEU A 109 -12.37 13.72 0.39
N ASP A 110 -13.48 13.56 1.10
CA ASP A 110 -14.19 14.64 1.80
C ASP A 110 -13.45 15.14 3.06
N SER A 111 -12.78 14.24 3.74
CA SER A 111 -12.22 14.40 5.07
C SER A 111 -10.70 14.22 5.10
N HIS A 112 -10.12 13.91 3.93
CA HIS A 112 -8.70 13.60 3.75
C HIS A 112 -8.21 12.52 4.71
N LYS A 113 -9.09 11.56 5.06
CA LYS A 113 -8.78 10.46 5.98
C LYS A 113 -8.31 9.25 5.19
N LEU A 114 -7.17 8.71 5.60
CA LEU A 114 -6.61 7.46 5.09
C LEU A 114 -6.82 6.35 6.11
N ILE A 115 -7.52 5.31 5.68
CA ILE A 115 -7.65 4.04 6.37
C ILE A 115 -6.69 3.06 5.69
N TYR A 116 -5.87 2.35 6.46
CA TYR A 116 -4.84 1.49 5.91
C TYR A 116 -4.70 0.20 6.72
N CYS A 117 -4.62 -0.94 6.04
CA CYS A 117 -4.60 -2.25 6.68
C CYS A 117 -3.57 -3.16 6.00
N ASN A 118 -2.65 -3.72 6.77
CA ASN A 118 -1.70 -4.72 6.29
C ASN A 118 -2.37 -6.10 6.24
N GLU A 119 -2.57 -6.63 5.04
CA GLU A 119 -3.27 -7.92 4.86
C GLU A 119 -2.38 -9.13 5.11
N THR A 120 -1.07 -8.95 5.00
CA THR A 120 -0.10 -10.02 5.24
C THR A 120 1.06 -9.50 6.08
N ALA A 121 1.81 -10.42 6.69
CA ALA A 121 3.10 -10.07 7.27
C ALA A 121 4.02 -9.45 6.19
N ASN A 122 4.87 -8.51 6.60
CA ASN A 122 5.81 -7.80 5.71
C ASN A 122 5.17 -6.99 4.57
N ALA A 123 3.86 -6.73 4.65
CA ALA A 123 3.16 -5.81 3.77
C ALA A 123 3.76 -4.39 3.81
N PRO A 124 3.61 -3.61 2.73
CA PRO A 124 4.15 -2.25 2.68
C PRO A 124 3.53 -1.36 3.76
N GLY A 125 4.34 -0.57 4.46
CA GLY A 125 3.84 0.41 5.41
C GLY A 125 3.18 1.60 4.72
N LEU A 126 2.29 2.30 5.43
CA LEU A 126 1.53 3.45 4.94
C LEU A 126 2.40 4.54 4.30
N THR A 127 3.61 4.79 4.83
CA THR A 127 4.53 5.81 4.28
C THR A 127 4.89 5.56 2.81
N LEU A 128 4.87 4.30 2.35
CA LEU A 128 5.17 3.95 0.97
C LEU A 128 4.05 4.34 0.00
N LEU A 129 2.82 4.56 0.50
CA LEU A 129 1.72 5.03 -0.33
C LEU A 129 2.00 6.43 -0.91
N PHE A 130 2.78 7.26 -0.23
CA PHE A 130 3.14 8.60 -0.74
C PHE A 130 4.08 8.55 -1.96
N LEU A 131 4.72 7.42 -2.26
CA LEU A 131 5.57 7.25 -3.44
C LEU A 131 4.78 7.23 -4.77
N VAL A 132 3.44 7.21 -4.71
CA VAL A 132 2.58 7.27 -5.90
C VAL A 132 2.63 8.67 -6.54
N PHE A 133 2.89 9.72 -5.77
CA PHE A 133 3.02 11.07 -6.30
C PHE A 133 4.39 11.26 -6.94
N PRO A 134 4.48 11.96 -8.08
CA PRO A 134 5.75 12.43 -8.60
C PRO A 134 6.35 13.44 -7.61
N THR A 135 7.58 13.16 -7.15
CA THR A 135 8.43 14.14 -6.46
C THR A 135 9.03 15.12 -7.45
#